data_AF-A0A3M2C536-F1
#
_entry.id   AF-A0A3M2C536-F1
#
_cell.length_a   1.000
_cell.length_b   1.000
_cell.length_c   1.000
_cell.angle_alpha   90.00
_cell.angle_beta   90.00
_cell.angle_gamma   90.00
#
_symmetry.space_group_name_H-M   'P 1'
#
loop_
_entity.id
_entity.type
_entity.pdbx_description
1 polymer ?
#
loop_
_entity_poly.entity_id
_entity_poly.type
_entity_poly.pdbx_seq_one_letter_code
_entity_poly.pdbx_strand_id
1 'polypeptide(L)'
;MLLVAGRRLYWLALGATGFVFGWLVGEQLLPPADHALRLGLAAVLGVAGLVLAIVAQKLAITLGGLAAGGLGALWLSQPWHPELGGWVWLLALAGALIGIGLATAIFDLTLVLVSSWIGATLTVDALGLRLDELARVALFAALFAVGLAVQIRSARRRRT
;
A
#
# COMPACT_ATOMS: atom_id res chain seq x y z
N MET A 1 -5.84 -16.09 5.13
CA MET A 1 -6.31 -15.33 3.94
C MET A 1 -5.96 -13.84 3.97
N LEU A 2 -5.64 -13.25 5.13
CA LEU A 2 -5.09 -11.88 5.28
C LEU A 2 -3.64 -11.68 4.74
N LEU A 3 -2.96 -12.76 4.35
CA LEU A 3 -1.54 -12.78 3.94
C LEU A 3 -1.28 -12.26 2.52
N VAL A 4 -2.34 -11.98 1.75
CA VAL A 4 -2.30 -11.27 0.45
C VAL A 4 -2.87 -9.85 0.61
N ALA A 5 -3.38 -9.53 1.81
CA ALA A 5 -4.25 -8.40 1.99
C ALA A 5 -3.51 -7.08 2.19
N GLY A 6 -2.18 -7.04 2.36
CA GLY A 6 -1.46 -5.76 2.37
C GLY A 6 -1.71 -4.99 1.06
N ARG A 7 -1.35 -5.57 -0.08
CA ARG A 7 -1.54 -4.94 -1.39
C ARG A 7 -3.03 -4.83 -1.78
N ARG A 8 -3.85 -5.79 -1.35
CA ARG A 8 -5.30 -5.74 -1.60
C ARG A 8 -6.04 -4.77 -0.67
N LEU A 9 -5.55 -4.42 0.52
CA LEU A 9 -6.21 -3.46 1.41
C LEU A 9 -6.17 -2.07 0.78
N TYR A 10 -5.03 -1.69 0.19
CA TYR A 10 -4.93 -0.43 -0.54
C TYR A 10 -5.93 -0.39 -1.71
N TRP A 11 -6.00 -1.48 -2.48
CA TRP A 11 -6.96 -1.61 -3.59
C TRP A 11 -8.41 -1.59 -3.10
N LEU A 12 -8.74 -2.34 -2.05
CA LEU A 12 -10.07 -2.38 -1.45
C LEU A 12 -10.46 -1.04 -0.82
N ALA A 13 -9.51 -0.33 -0.21
CA ALA A 13 -9.74 1.00 0.33
C ALA A 13 -10.09 1.99 -0.79
N LEU A 14 -9.29 2.06 -1.86
CA LEU A 14 -9.62 2.92 -3.01
C LEU A 14 -10.90 2.47 -3.74
N GLY A 15 -11.16 1.17 -3.84
CA GLY A 15 -12.42 0.66 -4.39
C GLY A 15 -13.63 1.03 -3.52
N ALA A 16 -13.50 0.95 -2.19
CA ALA A 16 -14.52 1.39 -1.25
C ALA A 16 -14.72 2.91 -1.31
N THR A 17 -13.64 3.69 -1.39
CA THR A 17 -13.73 5.14 -1.62
C THR A 17 -14.44 5.45 -2.94
N GLY A 18 -14.12 4.73 -4.02
CA GLY A 18 -14.79 4.86 -5.32
C GLY A 18 -16.27 4.48 -5.26
N PHE A 19 -16.62 3.46 -4.47
CA PHE A 19 -18.01 3.05 -4.24
C PHE A 19 -18.79 4.12 -3.45
N VAL A 20 -18.23 4.61 -2.35
CA VAL A 20 -18.84 5.68 -1.54
C VAL A 20 -18.99 6.95 -2.36
N PHE A 21 -17.97 7.31 -3.13
CA PHE A 21 -18.04 8.45 -4.04
C PHE A 21 -19.13 8.26 -5.10
N GLY A 22 -19.22 7.07 -5.71
CA GLY A 22 -20.27 6.78 -6.67
C GLY A 22 -21.67 6.75 -6.09
N TRP A 23 -21.81 6.35 -4.83
CA TRP A 23 -23.06 6.46 -4.08
C TRP A 23 -23.46 7.93 -3.87
N LEU A 24 -22.54 8.77 -3.39
CA LEU A 24 -22.78 10.20 -3.15
C LEU A 24 -23.13 10.97 -4.44
N VAL A 25 -22.41 10.68 -5.53
CA VAL A 25 -22.71 11.23 -6.85
C VAL A 25 -24.08 10.73 -7.33
N GLY A 26 -24.41 9.45 -7.09
CA GLY A 26 -25.72 8.88 -7.39
C GLY A 26 -26.86 9.55 -6.60
N GLU A 27 -26.64 9.95 -5.35
CA GLU A 27 -27.62 10.69 -4.56
C GLU A 27 -27.91 12.09 -5.13
N GLN A 28 -26.89 12.77 -5.67
CA GLN A 28 -27.02 14.13 -6.19
C GLN A 28 -27.61 14.18 -7.61
N LEU A 29 -27.27 13.21 -8.47
CA LEU A 29 -27.70 13.22 -9.88
C LEU A 29 -28.96 12.39 -10.18
N LEU A 30 -29.30 11.41 -9.34
CA LEU A 30 -30.43 10.50 -9.62
C LEU A 30 -31.63 10.77 -8.71
N PRO A 31 -32.86 10.61 -9.22
CA PRO A 31 -34.07 10.67 -8.40
C PRO A 31 -34.05 9.67 -7.23
N PRO A 32 -34.69 9.98 -6.09
CA PRO A 32 -34.72 9.12 -4.89
C PRO A 32 -35.26 7.70 -5.11
N ALA A 33 -36.10 7.50 -6.13
CA ALA A 33 -36.78 6.24 -6.37
C ALA A 33 -35.92 5.17 -7.06
N ASP A 34 -34.79 5.55 -7.68
CA ASP A 34 -34.05 4.65 -8.57
C ASP A 34 -32.85 3.97 -7.88
N HIS A 35 -33.16 3.18 -6.85
CA HIS A 35 -32.17 2.52 -6.00
C HIS A 35 -31.25 1.56 -6.78
N ALA A 36 -31.80 0.86 -7.78
CA ALA A 36 -31.05 -0.09 -8.61
C ALA A 36 -29.99 0.64 -9.47
N LEU A 37 -30.36 1.79 -10.05
CA LEU A 37 -29.44 2.60 -10.85
C LEU A 37 -28.32 3.20 -9.99
N ARG A 38 -28.62 3.65 -8.76
CA ARG A 38 -27.64 4.17 -7.79
C ARG A 38 -26.62 3.10 -7.39
N LEU A 39 -27.08 1.88 -7.08
CA LEU A 39 -26.20 0.74 -6.79
C LEU A 39 -25.31 0.40 -7.99
N GLY A 40 -25.87 0.42 -9.21
CA GLY A 40 -25.10 0.21 -10.43
C GLY A 40 -23.98 1.24 -10.60
N LEU A 41 -24.28 2.52 -10.41
CA LEU A 41 -23.30 3.62 -10.50
C LEU A 41 -22.20 3.50 -9.43
N ALA A 42 -22.58 3.23 -8.19
CA ALA A 42 -21.63 3.00 -7.10
C ALA A 42 -20.73 1.79 -7.37
N ALA A 43 -21.27 0.69 -7.90
CA ALA A 43 -20.49 -0.48 -8.27
C ALA A 43 -19.50 -0.18 -9.41
N VAL A 44 -19.94 0.50 -10.47
CA VAL A 44 -19.07 0.87 -11.60
C VAL A 44 -17.94 1.79 -11.14
N LEU A 45 -18.24 2.81 -10.36
CA LEU A 45 -17.24 3.75 -9.85
C LEU A 45 -16.30 3.09 -8.83
N GLY A 46 -16.80 2.16 -8.00
CA GLY A 46 -15.97 1.36 -7.11
C GLY A 46 -14.98 0.46 -7.87
N VAL A 47 -15.45 -0.21 -8.93
CA VAL A 47 -14.58 -1.02 -9.81
C VAL A 47 -13.58 -0.14 -10.55
N ALA A 48 -14.00 1.02 -11.07
CA ALA A 48 -13.10 1.96 -11.71
C ALA A 48 -12.02 2.47 -10.75
N GLY A 49 -12.39 2.82 -9.51
CA GLY A 49 -11.45 3.21 -8.45
C GLY A 49 -10.46 2.10 -8.12
N LEU A 50 -10.92 0.84 -8.05
CA LEU A 50 -10.07 -0.32 -7.84
C LEU A 50 -9.04 -0.50 -8.96
N VAL A 51 -9.47 -0.40 -10.23
CA VAL A 51 -8.59 -0.54 -11.40
C VAL A 51 -7.56 0.60 -11.42
N LEU A 52 -8.00 1.84 -11.22
CA LEU A 52 -7.13 3.00 -11.15
C LEU A 52 -6.09 2.87 -10.02
N ALA A 53 -6.49 2.37 -8.85
CA ALA A 53 -5.58 2.12 -7.73
C ALA A 53 -4.44 1.17 -8.11
N ILE A 54 -4.76 0.07 -8.80
CA ILE A 54 -3.78 -0.94 -9.21
C ILE A 54 -2.76 -0.34 -10.18
N VAL A 55 -3.24 0.43 -11.16
CA VAL A 55 -2.39 1.06 -12.17
C VAL A 55 -1.52 2.15 -11.55
N ALA A 56 -2.14 3.07 -10.80
CA ALA A 56 -1.45 4.18 -10.13
C ALA A 56 -0.37 3.67 -9.18
N GLN A 57 -0.65 2.61 -8.41
CA GLN A 57 0.32 2.01 -7.51
C GLN A 57 1.53 1.45 -8.27
N LYS A 58 1.29 0.69 -9.35
CA LYS A 58 2.40 0.14 -10.15
C LYS A 58 3.26 1.24 -10.75
N LEU A 59 2.64 2.30 -11.25
CA LEU A 59 3.36 3.46 -11.78
C LEU A 59 4.16 4.17 -10.69
N ALA A 60 3.56 4.44 -9.53
CA ALA A 60 4.23 5.10 -8.42
C ALA A 60 5.46 4.32 -7.93
N ILE A 61 5.35 3.00 -7.76
CA ILE A 61 6.49 2.16 -7.33
C ILE A 61 7.57 2.13 -8.41
N THR A 62 7.19 1.95 -9.67
CA THR A 62 8.17 1.81 -10.77
C THR A 62 8.87 3.13 -11.04
N LEU A 63 8.11 4.22 -11.23
CA LEU A 63 8.67 5.54 -11.51
C LEU A 63 9.41 6.10 -10.30
N GLY A 64 8.84 5.95 -9.10
CA GLY A 64 9.49 6.37 -7.86
C GLY A 64 10.77 5.60 -7.60
N GLY A 65 10.77 4.27 -7.80
CA GLY A 65 11.96 3.43 -7.65
C GLY A 65 13.03 3.71 -8.71
N LEU A 66 12.63 3.94 -9.96
CA LEU A 66 13.55 4.30 -11.04
C LEU A 66 14.19 5.67 -10.79
N ALA A 67 13.39 6.67 -10.40
CA ALA A 67 13.89 8.00 -10.09
C ALA A 67 14.79 7.97 -8.85
N ALA A 68 14.34 7.39 -7.74
CA ALA A 68 15.10 7.33 -6.49
C ALA A 68 16.38 6.50 -6.65
N GLY A 69 16.32 5.37 -7.35
CA GLY A 69 17.47 4.51 -7.59
C GLY A 69 18.47 5.09 -8.58
N GLY A 70 17.98 5.59 -9.72
CA GLY A 70 18.82 6.18 -10.76
C GLY A 70 19.48 7.47 -10.31
N LEU A 71 18.71 8.41 -9.77
CA LEU A 71 19.26 9.64 -9.20
C LEU A 71 20.11 9.32 -7.96
N GLY A 72 19.66 8.44 -7.07
CA GLY A 72 20.44 8.04 -5.90
C GLY A 72 21.82 7.49 -6.26
N ALA A 73 21.91 6.66 -7.31
CA ALA A 73 23.19 6.14 -7.80
C ALA A 73 24.08 7.24 -8.40
N LEU A 74 23.51 8.21 -9.11
CA LEU A 74 24.25 9.37 -9.63
C LEU A 74 24.77 10.27 -8.50
N TRP A 75 23.95 10.52 -7.48
CA TRP A 75 24.34 11.31 -6.31
C TRP A 75 25.44 10.61 -5.51
N LEU A 76 25.35 9.29 -5.34
CA LEU A 76 26.41 8.51 -4.70
C LEU A 76 27.68 8.51 -5.53
N SER A 77 27.61 8.52 -6.87
CA SER A 77 28.79 8.45 -7.73
C SER A 77 29.48 9.79 -7.97
N GLN A 78 28.88 10.92 -7.54
CA GLN A 78 29.44 12.28 -7.64
C GLN A 78 30.92 12.38 -7.23
N PRO A 79 31.40 11.78 -6.12
CA PRO A 79 32.80 11.89 -5.71
C PRO A 79 33.78 11.21 -6.68
N TRP A 80 33.32 10.21 -7.42
CA TRP A 80 34.12 9.38 -8.34
C TRP A 80 33.83 9.70 -9.82
N HIS A 81 32.99 10.71 -10.08
CA HIS A 81 32.51 11.07 -11.40
C HIS A 81 33.63 11.35 -12.44
N PRO A 82 34.77 11.99 -12.08
CA PRO A 82 35.87 12.21 -13.03
C PRO A 82 36.52 10.92 -13.54
N GLU A 83 36.52 9.86 -12.74
CA GLU A 83 37.13 8.56 -13.07
C GLU A 83 36.16 7.64 -13.83
N LEU A 84 34.86 7.79 -13.57
CA LEU A 84 33.81 6.98 -14.18
C LEU A 84 33.54 7.35 -15.64
N GLY A 85 33.84 8.58 -16.04
CA GLY A 85 33.76 9.05 -17.43
C GLY A 85 32.46 8.62 -18.13
N GLY A 86 32.59 7.83 -19.20
CA GLY A 86 31.47 7.33 -20.01
C GLY A 86 30.65 6.19 -19.39
N TRP A 87 30.97 5.67 -18.21
CA TRP A 87 30.26 4.54 -17.57
C TRP A 87 29.13 4.98 -16.61
N VAL A 88 28.98 6.29 -16.39
CA VAL A 88 27.97 6.86 -15.48
C VAL A 88 26.55 6.44 -15.83
N TRP A 89 26.22 6.28 -17.12
CA TRP A 89 24.89 5.85 -17.56
C TRP A 89 24.58 4.39 -17.14
N LEU A 90 25.58 3.51 -17.10
CA LEU A 90 25.43 2.13 -16.61
C LEU A 90 25.16 2.11 -15.11
N LEU A 91 25.85 2.95 -14.34
CA LEU A 91 25.58 3.13 -12.91
C LEU A 91 24.16 3.64 -12.65
N ALA A 92 23.69 4.62 -13.44
CA ALA A 92 22.32 5.12 -13.32
C ALA A 92 21.28 4.05 -13.64
N LEU A 93 21.49 3.23 -14.68
CA LEU A 93 20.61 2.10 -15.02
C LEU A 93 20.61 1.01 -13.95
N ALA A 94 21.78 0.63 -13.44
CA ALA A 94 21.88 -0.32 -12.35
C ALA A 94 21.18 0.20 -11.09
N GLY A 95 21.42 1.46 -10.75
CA GLY A 95 20.73 2.16 -9.66
C GLY A 95 19.22 2.16 -9.80
N ALA A 96 18.71 2.48 -10.99
CA ALA A 96 17.28 2.47 -11.29
C ALA A 96 16.65 1.07 -11.10
N LEU A 97 17.29 0.02 -11.62
CA LEU A 97 16.83 -1.37 -11.46
C LEU A 97 16.80 -1.80 -9.98
N ILE A 98 17.86 -1.49 -9.25
CA ILE A 98 17.95 -1.76 -7.81
C ILE A 98 16.88 -0.95 -7.06
N GLY A 99 16.69 0.32 -7.43
CA GLY A 99 15.72 1.22 -6.81
C GLY A 99 14.28 0.76 -6.98
N ILE A 100 13.90 0.20 -8.13
CA ILE A 100 12.58 -0.44 -8.33
C ILE A 100 12.41 -1.61 -7.36
N GLY A 101 13.44 -2.46 -7.21
CA GLY A 101 13.43 -3.58 -6.26
C GLY A 101 13.27 -3.11 -4.82
N LEU A 102 14.02 -2.08 -4.43
CA LEU A 102 13.96 -1.47 -3.09
C LEU A 102 12.61 -0.83 -2.82
N ALA A 103 12.09 -0.01 -3.75
CA ALA A 103 10.80 0.64 -3.63
C ALA A 103 9.67 -0.40 -3.49
N THR A 104 9.75 -1.50 -4.24
CA THR A 104 8.80 -2.61 -4.12
C THR A 104 8.87 -3.25 -2.74
N ALA A 105 10.08 -3.53 -2.24
CA ALA A 105 10.27 -4.14 -0.92
C ALA A 105 9.79 -3.22 0.23
N ILE A 106 10.09 -1.92 0.14
CA ILE A 106 9.65 -0.92 1.12
C ILE A 106 8.12 -0.80 1.08
N PHE A 107 7.52 -0.76 -0.10
CA PHE A 107 6.07 -0.67 -0.23
C PHE A 107 5.36 -1.88 0.39
N ASP A 108 5.85 -3.09 0.10
CA ASP A 108 5.33 -4.32 0.71
C ASP A 108 5.49 -4.31 2.24
N LEU A 109 6.63 -3.84 2.76
CA LEU A 109 6.87 -3.70 4.20
C LEU A 109 5.89 -2.70 4.83
N THR A 110 5.73 -1.53 4.23
CA THR A 110 4.80 -0.49 4.71
C THR A 110 3.37 -1.01 4.78
N LEU A 111 2.93 -1.78 3.80
CA LEU A 111 1.61 -2.41 3.82
C LEU A 111 1.43 -3.41 4.98
N VAL A 112 2.46 -4.19 5.29
CA VAL A 112 2.44 -5.10 6.44
C VAL A 112 2.33 -4.32 7.74
N LEU A 113 3.11 -3.24 7.89
CA LEU A 113 3.08 -2.37 9.06
C LEU A 113 1.70 -1.73 9.24
N VAL A 114 1.19 -1.06 8.21
CA VAL A 114 -0.10 -0.36 8.28
C VAL A 114 -1.25 -1.33 8.53
N SER A 115 -1.28 -2.47 7.85
CA SER A 115 -2.37 -3.45 8.06
C SER A 115 -2.33 -4.08 9.45
N SER A 116 -1.14 -4.37 9.98
CA SER A 116 -0.99 -4.90 11.34
C SER A 116 -1.42 -3.86 12.37
N TRP A 117 -1.10 -2.59 12.13
CA TRP A 117 -1.49 -1.48 12.99
C TRP A 117 -3.00 -1.33 13.05
N ILE A 118 -3.65 -1.17 11.88
CA ILE A 118 -5.10 -1.02 11.77
C ILE A 118 -5.80 -2.25 12.36
N GLY A 119 -5.34 -3.46 12.04
CA GLY A 119 -5.90 -4.69 12.59
C GLY A 119 -5.80 -4.76 14.11
N ALA A 120 -4.66 -4.37 14.69
CA ALA A 120 -4.48 -4.32 16.14
C ALA A 120 -5.40 -3.29 16.78
N THR A 121 -5.47 -2.06 16.24
CA THR A 121 -6.35 -1.00 16.76
C THR A 121 -7.82 -1.42 16.72
N LEU A 122 -8.30 -1.91 15.58
CA LEU A 122 -9.70 -2.35 15.43
C LEU A 122 -10.04 -3.52 16.37
N THR A 123 -9.10 -4.44 16.60
CA THR A 123 -9.33 -5.58 17.50
C THR A 123 -9.39 -5.14 18.95
N VAL A 124 -8.48 -4.25 19.38
CA VAL A 124 -8.47 -3.70 20.74
C VAL A 124 -9.76 -2.91 21.00
N ASP A 125 -10.21 -2.10 20.04
CA ASP A 125 -11.43 -1.31 20.17
C ASP A 125 -12.69 -2.18 20.15
N ALA A 126 -12.76 -3.19 19.27
CA ALA A 126 -13.90 -4.09 19.16
C ALA A 126 -14.10 -4.96 20.41
N LEU A 127 -13.02 -5.28 21.13
CA LEU A 127 -13.10 -6.02 22.39
C LEU A 127 -13.83 -5.23 23.48
N GLY A 128 -13.91 -3.90 23.38
CA GLY A 128 -14.68 -3.05 24.31
C GLY A 128 -14.31 -3.24 25.79
N LEU A 129 -13.19 -3.90 26.07
CA LEU A 129 -12.79 -4.27 27.41
C LEU A 129 -12.41 -2.97 28.11
N ARG A 130 -13.00 -2.71 29.28
CA ARG A 130 -12.58 -1.65 30.21
C ARG A 130 -11.25 -2.08 30.85
N LEU A 131 -10.22 -2.24 30.03
CA LEU A 131 -8.86 -2.51 30.45
C LEU A 131 -8.25 -1.22 30.99
N ASP A 132 -7.38 -1.39 31.95
CA ASP A 132 -6.48 -0.33 32.38
C ASP A 132 -5.61 0.12 31.20
N GLU A 133 -5.18 1.38 31.19
CA GLU A 133 -4.51 2.00 30.04
C GLU A 133 -3.23 1.23 29.65
N LEU A 134 -2.51 0.72 30.66
CA LEU A 134 -1.33 -0.13 30.48
C LEU A 134 -1.66 -1.47 29.80
N ALA A 135 -2.78 -2.10 30.19
CA ALA A 135 -3.21 -3.38 29.63
C ALA A 135 -3.71 -3.24 28.19
N ARG A 136 -4.32 -2.09 27.84
CA ARG A 136 -4.72 -1.77 26.46
C ARG A 136 -3.50 -1.61 25.54
N VAL A 137 -2.47 -0.89 26.00
CA VAL A 137 -1.20 -0.73 25.25
C VAL A 137 -0.48 -2.08 25.11
N ALA A 138 -0.43 -2.88 26.17
CA ALA A 138 0.19 -4.22 26.13
C ALA A 138 -0.52 -5.14 25.13
N LEU A 139 -1.86 -5.15 25.13
CA LEU A 139 -2.65 -5.94 24.18
C LEU A 139 -2.44 -5.48 22.74
N PHE A 140 -2.45 -4.15 22.49
CA PHE A 140 -2.13 -3.59 21.18
C PHE A 140 -0.75 -4.03 20.71
N ALA A 141 0.29 -3.87 21.54
CA ALA A 141 1.65 -4.24 21.20
C ALA A 141 1.79 -5.74 20.89
N ALA A 142 1.13 -6.60 21.69
CA ALA A 142 1.11 -8.04 21.46
C ALA A 142 0.43 -8.39 20.12
N LEU A 143 -0.75 -7.84 19.85
CA LEU A 143 -1.48 -8.07 18.61
C LEU A 143 -0.72 -7.54 17.38
N PHE A 144 -0.12 -6.36 17.50
CA PHE A 144 0.69 -5.76 16.44
C PHE A 144 1.92 -6.63 16.12
N ALA A 145 2.66 -7.07 17.15
CA ALA A 145 3.82 -7.94 16.98
C ALA A 145 3.44 -9.30 16.38
N VAL A 146 2.34 -9.91 16.81
CA VAL A 146 1.81 -11.15 16.24
C VAL A 146 1.43 -10.94 14.78
N GLY A 147 0.73 -9.84 14.46
CA GLY A 147 0.38 -9.46 13.09
C GLY A 147 1.63 -9.35 12.19
N LEU A 148 2.66 -8.66 12.68
CA LEU A 148 3.95 -8.54 12.00
C LEU A 148 4.60 -9.90 11.73
N ALA A 149 4.71 -10.73 12.76
CA ALA A 149 5.40 -12.02 12.70
C ALA A 149 4.71 -12.98 11.71
N VAL A 150 3.38 -13.02 11.76
CA VAL A 150 2.56 -13.85 10.85
C VAL A 150 2.70 -13.37 9.41
N GLN A 151 2.60 -12.07 9.17
CA GLN A 151 2.68 -11.51 7.83
C GLN A 151 4.08 -11.64 7.21
N ILE A 152 5.14 -11.36 7.96
CA ILE A 152 6.54 -11.49 7.49
C ILE A 152 6.88 -12.95 7.15
N ARG A 153 6.46 -13.92 7.99
CA ARG A 153 6.69 -15.35 7.73
C ARG A 153 6.00 -15.81 6.45
N SER A 154 4.80 -15.31 6.17
CA SER A 154 4.07 -15.65 4.95
C SER A 154 4.68 -15.03 3.69
N ALA A 155 5.23 -13.81 3.80
CA ALA A 155 5.91 -13.14 2.70
C ALA A 155 7.18 -13.89 2.28
N ARG A 156 7.93 -14.45 3.24
CA ARG A 156 9.11 -15.29 2.96
C ARG A 156 8.76 -16.61 2.28
N ARG A 157 7.66 -17.26 2.68
CA ARG A 157 7.22 -18.57 2.14
C ARG A 157 6.77 -18.56 0.67
N ARG A 158 6.56 -17.39 0.05
CA ARG A 158 6.15 -17.27 -1.36
C ARG A 158 7.32 -17.04 -2.32
N ARG A 159 8.54 -16.80 -1.80
CA ARG A 159 9.76 -16.60 -2.61
C ARG A 159 10.66 -17.84 -2.69
N THR A 160 10.34 -18.90 -1.94
CA THR A 160 10.95 -20.24 -2.01
C THR A 160 10.01 -21.21 -2.68
#